data_AF-A0A7J9W9L3-F1
#
_entry.id   AF-A0A7J9W9L3-F1
#
_cell.length_a   1.000
_cell.length_b   1.000
_cell.length_c   1.000
_cell.angle_alpha   90.00
_cell.angle_beta   90.00
_cell.angle_gamma   90.00
#
_symmetry.space_group_name_H-M   'P 1'
#
loop_
_entity.id
_entity.type
_entity.pdbx_description
1 polymer ?
#
loop_
_entity_poly.entity_id
_entity_poly.type
_entity_poly.pdbx_seq_one_letter_code
_entity_poly.pdbx_strand_id
1 'polypeptide(L)'
;MSERFSCALHSQALGEPICGTASQVRRWILVEQPGTWGVDAVFESGLPIDVATRLRAVARAAGARLLLIRRHGRTAAEQRTCFGIVSTADVRRVERFAFDDPAELLAIDWAVLRAGEPAGGEVSDDPVYLVCTNGRHDVCCARFGRPVAQALSAAVGDHVWESSHFGGDRFAGNLVCLPDGIYYGRVAAVDAAGLVNLHRAGSLDLPHYRGRSFQPFVAQAAECFVREEHGMIAVDEVVANQVDALGDDTFDVTLQTSAGSTLVATVQSHPASHPQQLTCRSPGEEHPPRYRLVALRSR
;
A
#
# COMPACT_ATOMS: atom_id res chain seq x y z
N MET A 1 31.02 -8.61 14.24
CA MET A 1 30.15 -7.42 14.25
C MET A 1 28.74 -7.92 14.45
N SER A 2 28.05 -7.53 15.51
CA SER A 2 26.64 -7.91 15.71
C SER A 2 25.81 -7.39 14.53
N GLU A 3 24.99 -8.24 13.91
CA GLU A 3 24.10 -7.81 12.82
C GLU A 3 23.13 -6.76 13.39
N ARG A 4 23.02 -5.60 12.73
CA ARG A 4 22.06 -4.57 13.17
C ARG A 4 20.64 -5.15 13.09
N PHE A 5 19.81 -4.83 14.07
CA PHE A 5 18.42 -5.29 14.12
C PHE A 5 17.67 -5.05 12.79
N SER A 6 16.96 -6.09 12.33
CA SER A 6 16.11 -6.05 11.14
C SER A 6 14.66 -6.29 11.55
N CYS A 7 13.82 -5.25 11.47
CA CYS A 7 12.40 -5.36 11.81
C CYS A 7 11.67 -6.39 10.94
N ALA A 8 12.04 -6.50 9.66
CA ALA A 8 11.44 -7.47 8.75
C ALA A 8 11.80 -8.92 9.10
N LEU A 9 13.08 -9.22 9.35
CA LEU A 9 13.48 -10.58 9.77
C LEU A 9 12.94 -10.91 11.15
N HIS A 10 12.87 -9.95 12.07
CA HIS A 10 12.29 -10.15 13.39
C HIS A 10 10.79 -10.46 13.32
N SER A 11 10.01 -9.69 12.57
CA SER A 11 8.58 -9.94 12.34
C SER A 11 8.34 -11.31 11.69
N GLN A 12 9.18 -11.69 10.73
CA GLN A 12 9.12 -13.02 10.11
C GLN A 12 9.43 -14.14 11.10
N ALA A 13 10.46 -13.99 11.94
CA ALA A 13 10.83 -14.97 12.95
C ALA A 13 9.75 -15.17 14.03
N LEU A 14 8.97 -14.11 14.31
CA LEU A 14 7.81 -14.18 15.22
C LEU A 14 6.55 -14.78 14.56
N GLY A 15 6.59 -15.08 13.26
CA GLY A 15 5.42 -15.53 12.52
C GLY A 15 4.29 -14.49 12.51
N GLU A 16 4.64 -13.19 12.55
CA GLU A 16 3.64 -12.13 12.66
C GLU A 16 2.66 -12.19 11.47
N PRO A 17 1.33 -12.19 11.71
CA PRO A 17 0.34 -12.12 10.63
C PRO A 17 0.44 -10.82 9.85
N ILE A 18 0.30 -10.89 8.53
CA ILE A 18 0.37 -9.71 7.64
C ILE A 18 -1.02 -9.15 7.29
N CYS A 19 -2.07 -9.96 7.46
CA CYS A 19 -3.44 -9.57 7.19
C CYS A 19 -3.91 -8.46 8.12
N GLY A 20 -4.65 -7.50 7.56
CA GLY A 20 -5.13 -6.36 8.32
C GLY A 20 -4.07 -5.29 8.56
N THR A 21 -3.02 -5.22 7.73
CA THR A 21 -1.91 -4.29 7.96
C THR A 21 -1.70 -3.30 6.83
N ALA A 22 -2.46 -3.36 5.73
CA ALA A 22 -2.33 -2.46 4.60
C ALA A 22 -2.72 -1.03 5.02
N SER A 23 -1.86 -0.04 4.77
CA SER A 23 -2.14 1.34 5.17
C SER A 23 -3.44 1.86 4.54
N GLN A 24 -4.25 2.56 5.35
CA GLN A 24 -5.56 3.02 4.90
C GLN A 24 -5.42 4.27 4.01
N VAL A 25 -5.45 4.06 2.70
CA VAL A 25 -5.30 5.07 1.65
C VAL A 25 -6.34 4.84 0.55
N ARG A 26 -7.12 5.89 0.24
CA ARG A 26 -8.12 5.85 -0.85
C ARG A 26 -7.69 6.61 -2.09
N ARG A 27 -6.72 7.51 -1.93
CA ARG A 27 -6.32 8.49 -2.93
C ARG A 27 -4.83 8.68 -2.88
N TRP A 28 -4.21 8.86 -4.03
CA TRP A 28 -2.76 8.97 -4.14
C TRP A 28 -2.39 10.13 -5.04
N ILE A 29 -1.34 10.83 -4.64
CA ILE A 29 -0.60 11.75 -5.49
C ILE A 29 0.82 11.21 -5.51
N LEU A 30 1.26 10.72 -6.66
CA LEU A 30 2.57 10.10 -6.81
C LEU A 30 3.41 11.00 -7.71
N VAL A 31 4.45 11.62 -7.15
CA VAL A 31 5.28 12.58 -7.89
C VAL A 31 6.61 11.94 -8.24
N GLU A 32 6.94 11.86 -9.51
CA GLU A 32 8.27 11.44 -9.94
C GLU A 32 9.32 12.45 -9.47
N GLN A 33 10.16 12.03 -8.54
CA GLN A 33 11.26 12.81 -8.01
C GLN A 33 12.50 11.90 -7.94
N PRO A 34 13.33 11.92 -9.01
CA PRO A 34 14.58 11.18 -9.06
C PRO A 34 15.55 11.58 -7.95
N GLY A 35 16.63 10.81 -7.81
CA GLY A 35 17.66 11.06 -6.82
C GLY A 35 17.39 10.37 -5.48
N THR A 36 18.03 10.88 -4.43
CA THR A 36 17.97 10.30 -3.07
C THR A 36 16.83 10.88 -2.27
N TRP A 37 16.21 10.04 -1.42
CA TRP A 37 15.21 10.48 -0.45
C TRP A 37 15.74 10.30 0.97
N GLY A 38 15.44 11.25 1.85
CA GLY A 38 15.71 11.18 3.29
C GLY A 38 14.60 10.49 4.08
N VAL A 39 14.53 10.80 5.38
CA VAL A 39 13.53 10.20 6.29
C VAL A 39 12.14 10.69 5.93
N ASP A 40 11.99 12.00 5.83
CA ASP A 40 10.84 12.66 5.23
C ASP A 40 11.14 12.92 3.75
N ALA A 41 10.78 11.96 2.90
CA ALA A 41 11.10 12.03 1.47
C ALA A 41 10.60 13.32 0.80
N VAL A 42 9.43 13.86 1.16
CA VAL A 42 8.89 15.05 0.47
C VAL A 42 9.77 16.28 0.72
N PHE A 43 10.33 16.42 1.92
CA PHE A 43 11.22 17.54 2.28
C PHE A 43 12.72 17.24 2.08
N GLU A 44 13.09 15.97 1.99
CA GLU A 44 14.47 15.51 1.85
C GLU A 44 14.69 14.78 0.50
N SER A 45 14.28 15.39 -0.63
CA SER A 45 14.38 14.79 -1.97
C SER A 45 14.87 15.72 -3.09
N GLY A 46 15.25 16.94 -2.77
CA GLY A 46 15.61 17.96 -3.75
C GLY A 46 14.40 18.67 -4.39
N LEU A 47 13.17 18.36 -3.98
CA LEU A 47 12.02 19.24 -4.26
C LEU A 47 12.25 20.61 -3.61
N PRO A 48 11.93 21.72 -4.29
CA PRO A 48 11.92 23.04 -3.66
C PRO A 48 11.02 23.05 -2.43
N ILE A 49 11.48 23.68 -1.34
CA ILE A 49 10.83 23.60 -0.02
C ILE A 49 9.41 24.20 -0.03
N ASP A 50 9.20 25.26 -0.79
CA ASP A 50 7.90 25.91 -0.99
C ASP A 50 6.94 24.99 -1.76
N VAL A 51 7.41 24.34 -2.82
CA VAL A 51 6.64 23.35 -3.58
C VAL A 51 6.29 22.14 -2.72
N ALA A 52 7.27 21.57 -2.01
CA ALA A 52 7.06 20.44 -1.10
C ALA A 52 6.02 20.76 -0.01
N THR A 53 6.08 21.97 0.57
CA THR A 53 5.14 22.45 1.58
C THR A 53 3.72 22.54 1.02
N ARG A 54 3.57 23.17 -0.16
CA ARG A 54 2.27 23.35 -0.80
C ARG A 54 1.69 22.02 -1.30
N LEU A 55 2.49 21.14 -1.91
CA LEU A 55 2.08 19.80 -2.34
C LEU A 55 1.58 18.95 -1.16
N ARG A 56 2.27 18.97 -0.02
CA ARG A 56 1.80 18.29 1.19
C ARG A 56 0.45 18.84 1.67
N ALA A 57 0.27 20.15 1.62
CA ALA A 57 -0.98 20.79 2.02
C ALA A 57 -2.16 20.40 1.11
N VAL A 58 -1.98 20.46 -0.22
CA VAL A 58 -3.05 20.09 -1.17
C VAL A 58 -3.35 18.59 -1.13
N ALA A 59 -2.34 17.73 -0.99
CA ALA A 59 -2.55 16.29 -0.82
C ALA A 59 -3.35 15.98 0.45
N ARG A 60 -3.04 16.66 1.56
CA ARG A 60 -3.81 16.54 2.81
C ARG A 60 -5.26 17.00 2.62
N ALA A 61 -5.49 18.12 1.95
CA ALA A 61 -6.84 18.63 1.68
C ALA A 61 -7.67 17.68 0.80
N ALA A 62 -7.02 17.03 -0.18
CA ALA A 62 -7.60 15.99 -1.02
C ALA A 62 -7.84 14.65 -0.28
N GLY A 63 -7.29 14.48 0.93
CA GLY A 63 -7.26 13.20 1.62
C GLY A 63 -6.45 12.14 0.85
N ALA A 64 -5.40 12.58 0.14
CA ALA A 64 -4.52 11.76 -0.66
C ALA A 64 -3.18 11.51 0.03
N ARG A 65 -2.63 10.31 -0.16
CA ARG A 65 -1.26 9.98 0.22
C ARG A 65 -0.31 10.54 -0.85
N LEU A 66 0.48 11.54 -0.46
CA LEU A 66 1.60 12.03 -1.28
C LEU A 66 2.80 11.10 -1.12
N LEU A 67 3.28 10.53 -2.24
CA LEU A 67 4.51 9.75 -2.31
C LEU A 67 5.41 10.29 -3.41
N LEU A 68 6.71 10.04 -3.25
CA LEU A 68 7.68 10.26 -4.30
C LEU A 68 7.99 8.93 -4.96
N ILE A 69 8.07 8.93 -6.28
CA ILE A 69 8.37 7.75 -7.07
C ILE A 69 9.59 8.00 -7.96
N ARG A 70 10.25 6.93 -8.38
CA ARG A 70 11.28 6.97 -9.42
C ARG A 70 11.36 5.66 -10.17
N ARG A 71 11.88 5.70 -11.40
CA ARG A 71 12.25 4.51 -12.15
C ARG A 71 13.37 3.75 -11.46
N HIS A 72 13.31 2.42 -11.57
CA HIS A 72 14.45 1.59 -11.19
C HIS A 72 15.67 1.92 -12.07
N GLY A 73 16.87 1.79 -11.53
CA GLY A 73 18.10 2.08 -12.29
C GLY A 73 18.45 3.56 -12.47
N ARG A 74 17.66 4.50 -11.94
CA ARG A 74 17.90 5.96 -11.99
C ARG A 74 17.95 6.56 -13.41
N THR A 75 17.34 5.91 -14.40
CA THR A 75 17.11 6.54 -15.70
C THR A 75 16.03 7.61 -15.50
N ALA A 76 16.42 8.88 -15.58
CA ALA A 76 15.44 9.96 -15.63
C ALA A 76 14.80 9.95 -17.02
N ALA A 77 13.47 9.89 -17.09
CA ALA A 77 12.76 10.17 -18.32
C ALA A 77 13.01 11.64 -18.72
N GLU A 78 12.88 11.94 -20.02
CA GLU A 78 13.02 13.31 -20.53
C GLU A 78 12.00 14.27 -19.89
N GLN A 79 10.79 13.76 -19.59
CA GLN A 79 9.73 14.47 -18.89
C GLN A 79 9.24 13.67 -17.69
N ARG A 80 9.03 14.34 -16.55
CA ARG A 80 8.61 13.69 -15.30
C ARG A 80 7.11 13.43 -15.27
N THR A 81 6.73 12.43 -14.50
CA THR A 81 5.34 11.99 -14.36
C THR A 81 4.80 12.22 -12.95
N CYS A 82 3.58 12.74 -12.85
CA CYS A 82 2.77 12.69 -11.64
C CYS A 82 1.53 11.82 -11.88
N PHE A 83 1.07 11.09 -10.87
CA PHE A 83 -0.18 10.35 -10.91
C PHE A 83 -1.16 10.87 -9.86
N GLY A 84 -2.40 11.13 -10.28
CA GLY A 84 -3.57 11.21 -9.40
C GLY A 84 -4.34 9.90 -9.46
N ILE A 85 -4.50 9.20 -8.34
CA ILE A 85 -5.13 7.87 -8.32
C ILE A 85 -6.24 7.83 -7.27
N VAL A 86 -7.39 7.26 -7.62
CA VAL A 86 -8.47 6.91 -6.70
C VAL A 86 -8.58 5.38 -6.66
N SER A 87 -8.58 4.83 -5.45
CA SER A 87 -8.74 3.41 -5.16
C SER A 87 -9.82 3.24 -4.11
N THR A 88 -11.03 2.89 -4.53
CA THR A 88 -12.16 2.53 -3.66
C THR A 88 -12.85 1.28 -4.19
N ALA A 89 -13.88 0.80 -3.49
CA ALA A 89 -14.72 -0.29 -3.99
C ALA A 89 -15.45 0.11 -5.30
N ASP A 90 -15.92 1.35 -5.37
CA ASP A 90 -16.76 1.83 -6.48
C ASP A 90 -15.96 2.51 -7.61
N VAL A 91 -14.78 3.05 -7.31
CA VAL A 91 -13.98 3.86 -8.23
C VAL A 91 -12.53 3.42 -8.22
N ARG A 92 -12.04 3.03 -9.40
CA ARG A 92 -10.62 2.78 -9.68
C ARG A 92 -10.24 3.63 -10.87
N ARG A 93 -9.38 4.62 -10.65
CA ARG A 93 -8.95 5.54 -11.72
C ARG A 93 -7.50 5.94 -11.53
N VAL A 94 -6.77 5.98 -12.64
CA VAL A 94 -5.44 6.55 -12.75
C VAL A 94 -5.50 7.72 -13.73
N GLU A 95 -5.00 8.88 -13.30
CA GLU A 95 -4.76 10.03 -14.16
C GLU A 95 -3.26 10.35 -14.14
N ARG A 96 -2.66 10.46 -15.32
CA ARG A 96 -1.26 10.77 -15.54
C ARG A 96 -1.12 12.25 -15.92
N PHE A 97 -0.15 12.92 -15.31
CA PHE A 97 0.23 14.29 -15.60
C PHE A 97 1.71 14.31 -15.95
N ALA A 98 2.06 14.91 -17.07
CA ALA A 98 3.45 15.18 -17.40
C ALA A 98 3.83 16.58 -16.91
N PHE A 99 5.04 16.75 -16.40
CA PHE A 99 5.50 18.05 -15.89
C PHE A 99 7.03 18.18 -15.99
N ASP A 100 7.52 19.41 -16.13
CA ASP A 100 8.96 19.71 -16.14
C ASP A 100 9.39 20.40 -14.86
N ASP A 101 8.60 21.36 -14.35
CA ASP A 101 8.77 22.01 -13.05
C ASP A 101 7.75 21.48 -12.03
N PRO A 102 8.17 20.98 -10.84
CA PRO A 102 7.24 20.53 -9.81
C PRO A 102 6.23 21.60 -9.36
N ALA A 103 6.52 22.89 -9.57
CA ALA A 103 5.60 23.97 -9.27
C ALA A 103 4.31 23.92 -10.13
N GLU A 104 4.37 23.34 -11.33
CA GLU A 104 3.21 23.14 -12.21
C GLU A 104 2.12 22.29 -11.54
N LEU A 105 2.53 21.32 -10.72
CA LEU A 105 1.61 20.45 -9.97
C LEU A 105 0.75 21.22 -8.96
N LEU A 106 1.11 22.45 -8.62
CA LEU A 106 0.35 23.30 -7.71
C LEU A 106 -0.83 24.01 -8.39
N ALA A 107 -0.88 24.00 -9.73
CA ALA A 107 -2.00 24.53 -10.50
C ALA A 107 -3.15 23.51 -10.66
N ILE A 108 -2.88 22.23 -10.39
CA ILE A 108 -3.89 21.16 -10.46
C ILE A 108 -4.81 21.27 -9.23
N ASP A 109 -6.12 21.23 -9.47
CA ASP A 109 -7.11 21.14 -8.39
C ASP A 109 -7.19 19.72 -7.84
N TRP A 110 -6.27 19.36 -6.95
CA TRP A 110 -6.25 18.04 -6.33
C TRP A 110 -7.45 17.75 -5.43
N ALA A 111 -8.21 18.77 -5.00
CA ALA A 111 -9.32 18.58 -4.05
C ALA A 111 -10.45 17.74 -4.66
N VAL A 112 -10.61 17.77 -5.98
CA VAL A 112 -11.62 16.99 -6.73
C VAL A 112 -11.47 15.48 -6.56
N LEU A 113 -10.25 14.99 -6.26
CA LEU A 113 -10.03 13.58 -5.93
C LEU A 113 -10.87 13.14 -4.73
N ARG A 114 -11.19 14.06 -3.80
CA ARG A 114 -12.06 13.77 -2.65
C ARG A 114 -13.46 13.36 -3.08
N ALA A 115 -14.00 14.01 -4.10
CA ALA A 115 -15.29 13.69 -4.71
C ALA A 115 -15.22 12.49 -5.66
N GLY A 116 -14.01 11.97 -5.94
CA GLY A 116 -13.82 10.93 -6.94
C GLY A 116 -13.91 11.46 -8.37
N GLU A 117 -13.84 12.78 -8.55
CA GLU A 117 -13.90 13.46 -9.85
C GLU A 117 -12.52 13.55 -10.52
N PRO A 118 -12.44 13.62 -11.86
CA PRO A 118 -11.19 13.76 -12.57
C PRO A 118 -10.43 15.05 -12.21
N ALA A 119 -9.13 14.95 -11.99
CA ALA A 119 -8.24 16.09 -11.74
C ALA A 119 -7.70 16.74 -13.03
N GLY A 120 -8.09 16.22 -14.20
CA GLY A 120 -7.78 16.79 -15.51
C GLY A 120 -6.51 16.24 -16.14
N GLY A 121 -6.05 15.07 -15.67
CA GLY A 121 -4.91 14.36 -16.27
C GLY A 121 -5.35 13.45 -17.41
N GLU A 122 -4.37 12.87 -18.10
CA GLU A 122 -4.62 11.81 -19.07
C GLU A 122 -5.09 10.54 -18.33
N VAL A 123 -6.31 10.10 -18.62
CA VAL A 123 -6.82 8.84 -18.05
C VAL A 123 -6.01 7.68 -18.62
N SER A 124 -5.56 6.77 -17.74
CA SER A 124 -4.75 5.62 -18.10
C SER A 124 -5.35 4.35 -17.51
N ASP A 125 -5.39 3.29 -18.31
CA ASP A 125 -5.71 1.93 -17.87
C ASP A 125 -4.46 1.17 -17.40
N ASP A 126 -3.28 1.79 -17.47
CA ASP A 126 -2.03 1.15 -17.09
C ASP A 126 -1.94 0.98 -15.58
N PRO A 127 -1.53 -0.21 -15.09
CA PRO A 127 -1.31 -0.41 -13.67
C PRO A 127 -0.09 0.38 -13.19
N VAL A 128 -0.15 0.79 -11.93
CA VAL A 128 0.98 1.40 -11.22
C VAL A 128 1.38 0.50 -10.06
N TYR A 129 2.57 -0.12 -10.17
CA TYR A 129 3.13 -0.97 -9.13
C TYR A 129 4.14 -0.21 -8.30
N LEU A 130 3.85 -0.03 -7.01
CA LEU A 130 4.74 0.70 -6.09
C LEU A 130 5.51 -0.27 -5.21
N VAL A 131 6.84 -0.19 -5.25
CA VAL A 131 7.72 -0.94 -4.34
C VAL A 131 8.42 0.04 -3.41
N CYS A 132 8.23 -0.11 -2.10
CA CYS A 132 8.92 0.76 -1.14
C CYS A 132 10.42 0.47 -1.12
N THR A 133 11.26 1.48 -1.39
CA THR A 133 12.74 1.33 -1.36
C THR A 133 13.44 2.38 -0.50
N ASN A 134 12.70 3.11 0.34
CA ASN A 134 13.26 4.19 1.16
C ASN A 134 14.07 3.70 2.37
N GLY A 135 15.33 3.36 2.12
CA GLY A 135 16.32 2.94 3.13
C GLY A 135 16.68 4.01 4.16
N ARG A 136 16.46 5.29 3.84
CA ARG A 136 16.66 6.39 4.78
C ARG A 136 15.49 6.50 5.75
N HIS A 137 14.29 6.02 5.42
CA HIS A 137 13.21 5.85 6.38
C HIS A 137 13.47 4.61 7.24
N ASP A 138 13.58 3.44 6.60
CA ASP A 138 13.88 2.16 7.26
C ASP A 138 14.77 1.28 6.38
N VAL A 139 15.81 0.70 6.97
CA VAL A 139 16.81 -0.11 6.25
C VAL A 139 16.18 -1.34 5.59
N CYS A 140 15.19 -1.96 6.22
CA CYS A 140 14.50 -3.13 5.67
C CYS A 140 13.77 -2.79 4.37
N CYS A 141 13.17 -1.60 4.27
CA CYS A 141 12.50 -1.17 3.04
C CYS A 141 13.46 -1.17 1.84
N ALA A 142 14.67 -0.63 1.98
CA ALA A 142 15.66 -0.72 0.90
C ALA A 142 16.23 -2.14 0.70
N ARG A 143 16.53 -2.85 1.81
CA ARG A 143 17.16 -4.19 1.79
C ARG A 143 16.31 -5.20 1.02
N PHE A 144 15.00 -5.23 1.28
CA PHE A 144 14.08 -6.20 0.68
C PHE A 144 13.32 -5.63 -0.52
N GLY A 145 13.06 -4.33 -0.57
CA GLY A 145 12.30 -3.72 -1.67
C GLY A 145 13.09 -3.51 -2.97
N ARG A 146 14.37 -3.15 -2.91
CA ARG A 146 15.16 -2.90 -4.15
C ARG A 146 15.29 -4.14 -5.04
N PRO A 147 15.57 -5.35 -4.50
CA PRO A 147 15.55 -6.57 -5.32
C PRO A 147 14.19 -6.84 -5.98
N VAL A 148 13.08 -6.56 -5.28
CA VAL A 148 11.72 -6.68 -5.84
C VAL A 148 11.50 -5.67 -6.98
N ALA A 149 11.87 -4.41 -6.77
CA ALA A 149 11.76 -3.38 -7.81
C ALA A 149 12.60 -3.72 -9.06
N GLN A 150 13.79 -4.27 -8.87
CA GLN A 150 14.65 -4.74 -9.95
C GLN A 150 14.00 -5.89 -10.74
N ALA A 151 13.51 -6.91 -10.04
CA ALA A 151 12.86 -8.07 -10.67
C ALA A 151 11.61 -7.64 -11.45
N LEU A 152 10.78 -6.76 -10.87
CA LEU A 152 9.61 -6.23 -11.54
C LEU A 152 9.97 -5.31 -12.70
N SER A 153 11.04 -4.52 -12.62
CA SER A 153 11.46 -3.66 -13.73
C SER A 153 11.81 -4.48 -14.97
N ALA A 154 12.40 -5.67 -14.78
CA ALA A 154 12.66 -6.60 -15.87
C ALA A 154 11.38 -7.28 -16.41
N ALA A 155 10.36 -7.48 -15.58
CA ALA A 155 9.15 -8.22 -15.94
C ALA A 155 8.00 -7.35 -16.48
N VAL A 156 7.84 -6.14 -15.94
CA VAL A 156 6.71 -5.25 -16.23
C VAL A 156 7.13 -3.83 -16.64
N GLY A 157 8.43 -3.62 -16.88
CA GLY A 157 8.97 -2.38 -17.46
C GLY A 157 8.52 -1.12 -16.73
N ASP A 158 7.89 -0.22 -17.49
CA ASP A 158 7.50 1.12 -17.07
C ASP A 158 6.22 1.17 -16.21
N HIS A 159 5.69 0.03 -15.78
CA HIS A 159 4.57 -0.01 -14.82
C HIS A 159 5.04 -0.06 -13.36
N VAL A 160 6.30 -0.42 -13.10
CA VAL A 160 6.85 -0.45 -11.74
C VAL A 160 7.61 0.82 -11.39
N TRP A 161 7.44 1.23 -10.14
CA TRP A 161 8.08 2.38 -9.55
C TRP A 161 8.67 2.01 -8.20
N GLU A 162 9.91 2.44 -7.98
CA GLU A 162 10.39 2.60 -6.61
C GLU A 162 9.64 3.75 -5.95
N SER A 163 9.25 3.60 -4.69
CA SER A 163 8.48 4.61 -3.95
C SER A 163 9.13 4.97 -2.61
N SER A 164 8.88 6.21 -2.18
CA SER A 164 9.05 6.64 -0.80
C SER A 164 8.13 5.84 0.14
N HIS A 165 8.39 5.94 1.44
CA HIS A 165 7.79 5.04 2.43
C HIS A 165 6.26 5.23 2.55
N PHE A 166 5.54 4.10 2.45
CA PHE A 166 4.08 4.05 2.49
C PHE A 166 3.52 3.09 3.57
N GLY A 167 4.33 2.66 4.52
CA GLY A 167 3.91 1.83 5.66
C GLY A 167 4.26 0.34 5.56
N GLY A 168 4.54 -0.25 6.72
CA GLY A 168 4.77 -1.69 6.87
C GLY A 168 6.23 -2.13 6.78
N ASP A 169 7.18 -1.40 7.36
CA ASP A 169 8.62 -1.72 7.27
C ASP A 169 8.96 -3.14 7.70
N ARG A 170 8.30 -3.63 8.76
CA ARG A 170 8.46 -5.01 9.25
C ARG A 170 7.88 -6.09 8.31
N PHE A 171 7.19 -5.67 7.26
CA PHE A 171 6.70 -6.54 6.19
C PHE A 171 7.41 -6.22 4.85
N ALA A 172 8.63 -5.66 4.91
CA ALA A 172 9.40 -5.24 3.73
C ALA A 172 9.50 -6.31 2.62
N GLY A 173 9.72 -5.85 1.39
CA GLY A 173 9.17 -6.51 0.21
C GLY A 173 7.71 -6.06 -0.02
N ASN A 174 7.41 -4.80 0.33
CA ASN A 174 6.07 -4.25 0.18
C ASN A 174 5.84 -3.80 -1.26
N LEU A 175 4.71 -4.24 -1.81
CA LEU A 175 4.22 -3.92 -3.15
C LEU A 175 2.78 -3.42 -3.04
N VAL A 176 2.47 -2.32 -3.71
CA VAL A 176 1.07 -1.85 -3.90
C VAL A 176 0.72 -1.95 -5.37
N CYS A 177 -0.39 -2.60 -5.68
CA CYS A 177 -0.96 -2.67 -7.01
C CYS A 177 -2.11 -1.65 -7.11
N LEU A 178 -1.91 -0.61 -7.94
CA LEU A 178 -2.88 0.43 -8.22
C LEU A 178 -3.40 0.29 -9.66
N PRO A 179 -4.67 0.63 -9.92
CA PRO A 179 -5.61 1.31 -9.02
C PRO A 179 -6.39 0.41 -8.05
N ASP A 180 -6.20 -0.91 -8.06
CA ASP A 180 -6.95 -1.85 -7.20
C ASP A 180 -6.77 -1.61 -5.69
N GLY A 181 -5.70 -0.92 -5.29
CA GLY A 181 -5.42 -0.60 -3.90
C GLY A 181 -5.04 -1.83 -3.10
N ILE A 182 -4.42 -2.83 -3.72
CA ILE A 182 -4.04 -4.08 -3.07
C ILE A 182 -2.60 -3.98 -2.57
N TYR A 183 -2.41 -4.27 -1.29
CA TYR A 183 -1.09 -4.35 -0.67
C TYR A 183 -0.64 -5.79 -0.55
N TYR A 184 0.60 -6.02 -0.95
CA TYR A 184 1.37 -7.21 -0.65
C TYR A 184 2.55 -6.85 0.25
N GLY A 185 2.97 -7.79 1.10
CA GLY A 185 4.16 -7.68 1.94
C GLY A 185 4.97 -8.96 1.91
N ARG A 186 6.22 -8.88 2.40
CA ARG A 186 7.17 -10.01 2.41
C ARG A 186 7.44 -10.62 1.04
N VAL A 187 7.18 -9.88 -0.04
CA VAL A 187 7.43 -10.35 -1.40
C VAL A 187 8.93 -10.51 -1.60
N ALA A 188 9.39 -11.71 -1.96
CA ALA A 188 10.76 -11.94 -2.37
C ALA A 188 10.94 -11.60 -3.86
N ALA A 189 12.18 -11.24 -4.25
CA ALA A 189 12.47 -10.87 -5.63
C ALA A 189 12.14 -11.99 -6.65
N VAL A 190 12.31 -13.25 -6.24
CA VAL A 190 12.03 -14.42 -7.09
C VAL A 190 10.53 -14.61 -7.36
N ASP A 191 9.68 -14.22 -6.41
CA ASP A 191 8.22 -14.40 -6.50
C ASP A 191 7.52 -13.19 -7.14
N ALA A 192 8.19 -12.04 -7.18
CA ALA A 192 7.59 -10.75 -7.55
C ALA A 192 6.89 -10.76 -8.92
N ALA A 193 7.55 -11.30 -9.95
CA ALA A 193 6.99 -11.35 -11.30
C ALA A 193 5.77 -12.29 -11.38
N GLY A 194 5.83 -13.44 -10.71
CA GLY A 194 4.72 -14.40 -10.63
C GLY A 194 3.50 -13.79 -9.93
N LEU A 195 3.73 -13.12 -8.79
CA LEU A 195 2.70 -12.43 -8.03
C LEU A 195 2.00 -11.34 -8.86
N VAL A 196 2.76 -10.49 -9.56
CA VAL A 196 2.16 -9.44 -10.41
C VAL A 196 1.40 -10.04 -11.59
N ASN A 197 1.88 -11.13 -12.18
CA ASN A 197 1.15 -11.82 -13.25
C ASN A 197 -0.17 -12.43 -12.74
N LEU A 198 -0.16 -13.02 -11.54
CA LEU A 198 -1.36 -13.52 -10.87
C LEU A 198 -2.37 -12.38 -10.64
N HIS A 199 -1.87 -11.24 -10.14
CA HIS A 199 -2.68 -10.05 -9.91
C HIS A 199 -3.30 -9.49 -11.20
N ARG A 200 -2.52 -9.41 -12.29
CA ARG A 200 -3.01 -9.01 -13.62
C ARG A 200 -4.07 -9.97 -14.17
N ALA A 201 -3.99 -11.25 -13.80
CA ALA A 201 -5.02 -12.24 -14.12
C ALA A 201 -6.24 -12.16 -13.19
N GLY A 202 -6.36 -11.13 -12.35
CA GLY A 202 -7.50 -10.91 -11.47
C GLY A 202 -7.48 -11.76 -10.20
N SER A 203 -6.32 -12.32 -9.81
CA SER A 203 -6.19 -13.21 -8.65
C SER A 203 -5.20 -12.66 -7.62
N LEU A 204 -5.47 -12.93 -6.34
CA LEU A 204 -4.63 -12.54 -5.22
C LEU A 204 -3.68 -13.68 -4.84
N ASP A 205 -2.43 -13.31 -4.56
CA ASP A 205 -1.52 -14.16 -3.79
C ASP A 205 -1.82 -13.99 -2.29
N LEU A 206 -2.63 -14.88 -1.73
CA LEU A 206 -3.05 -14.80 -0.32
C LEU A 206 -1.88 -14.84 0.69
N PRO A 207 -0.82 -15.67 0.51
CA PRO A 207 0.31 -15.69 1.44
C PRO A 207 1.02 -14.33 1.60
N HIS A 208 1.01 -13.48 0.58
CA HIS A 208 1.59 -12.14 0.63
C HIS A 208 0.54 -11.02 0.83
N TYR A 209 -0.76 -11.33 0.79
CA TYR A 209 -1.83 -10.33 0.86
C TYR A 209 -1.95 -9.67 2.23
N ARG A 210 -1.86 -8.34 2.28
CA ARG A 210 -1.99 -7.56 3.52
C ARG A 210 -3.39 -6.97 3.71
N GLY A 211 -4.11 -6.71 2.62
CA GLY A 211 -5.41 -6.05 2.62
C GLY A 211 -5.58 -5.00 1.52
N ARG A 212 -6.80 -4.45 1.43
CA ARG A 212 -7.17 -3.32 0.59
C ARG A 212 -6.90 -1.98 1.27
N SER A 213 -6.27 -1.07 0.56
CA SER A 213 -5.88 0.25 1.05
C SER A 213 -7.10 1.10 1.44
N PHE A 214 -8.26 0.92 0.82
CA PHE A 214 -9.44 1.72 1.16
C PHE A 214 -10.25 1.21 2.36
N GLN A 215 -9.87 0.05 2.90
CA GLN A 215 -10.55 -0.62 4.01
C GLN A 215 -9.85 -0.34 5.35
N PRO A 216 -10.59 -0.24 6.47
CA PRO A 216 -9.99 -0.24 7.80
C PRO A 216 -9.34 -1.61 8.11
N PHE A 217 -8.36 -1.63 9.01
CA PHE A 217 -7.58 -2.85 9.32
C PHE A 217 -8.43 -4.06 9.72
N VAL A 218 -9.50 -3.87 10.50
CA VAL A 218 -10.39 -4.98 10.90
C VAL A 218 -11.16 -5.56 9.71
N ALA A 219 -11.57 -4.73 8.75
CA ALA A 219 -12.23 -5.19 7.53
C ALA A 219 -11.26 -5.95 6.61
N GLN A 220 -10.02 -5.47 6.52
CA GLN A 220 -8.96 -6.19 5.81
C GLN A 220 -8.69 -7.56 6.44
N ALA A 221 -8.64 -7.65 7.78
CA ALA A 221 -8.45 -8.91 8.49
C ALA A 221 -9.63 -9.87 8.28
N ALA A 222 -10.87 -9.38 8.39
CA ALA A 222 -12.07 -10.15 8.07
C ALA A 222 -12.05 -10.71 6.64
N GLU A 223 -11.70 -9.87 5.66
CA GLU A 223 -11.59 -10.28 4.26
C GLU A 223 -10.53 -11.37 4.08
N CYS A 224 -9.37 -11.24 4.71
CA CYS A 224 -8.35 -12.30 4.72
C CYS A 224 -8.90 -13.62 5.25
N PHE A 225 -9.52 -13.61 6.44
CA PHE A 225 -10.03 -14.85 7.06
C PHE A 225 -11.06 -15.54 6.19
N VAL A 226 -11.99 -14.78 5.61
CA VAL A 226 -13.00 -15.33 4.68
C VAL A 226 -12.36 -15.92 3.43
N ARG A 227 -11.35 -15.24 2.85
CA ARG A 227 -10.64 -15.74 1.67
C ARG A 227 -9.87 -17.03 1.97
N GLU A 228 -9.19 -17.10 3.11
CA GLU A 228 -8.46 -18.28 3.54
C GLU A 228 -9.39 -19.47 3.80
N GLU A 229 -10.53 -19.25 4.47
CA GLU A 229 -11.49 -20.30 4.81
C GLU A 229 -12.19 -20.89 3.57
N HIS A 230 -12.48 -20.05 2.57
CA HIS A 230 -13.22 -20.45 1.37
C HIS A 230 -12.35 -20.65 0.12
N GLY A 231 -11.05 -20.35 0.16
CA GLY A 231 -10.17 -20.38 -1.00
C GLY A 231 -10.50 -19.32 -2.05
N MET A 232 -11.07 -18.18 -1.64
CA MET A 232 -11.49 -17.10 -2.55
C MET A 232 -10.28 -16.24 -2.96
N ILE A 233 -9.76 -16.51 -4.16
CA ILE A 233 -8.55 -15.87 -4.66
C ILE A 233 -8.82 -14.75 -5.65
N ALA A 234 -10.00 -14.65 -6.27
CA ALA A 234 -10.22 -13.56 -7.23
C ALA A 234 -10.30 -12.21 -6.52
N VAL A 235 -9.71 -11.17 -7.12
CA VAL A 235 -9.57 -9.83 -6.52
C VAL A 235 -10.92 -9.36 -6.01
N ASP A 236 -11.95 -9.38 -6.85
CA ASP A 236 -13.29 -8.88 -6.51
C ASP A 236 -14.27 -9.95 -6.06
N GLU A 237 -13.76 -11.13 -5.68
CA GLU A 237 -14.60 -12.25 -5.24
C GLU A 237 -15.34 -11.96 -3.94
N VAL A 238 -14.68 -11.26 -3.02
CA VAL A 238 -15.24 -10.85 -1.72
C VAL A 238 -14.70 -9.48 -1.31
N VAL A 239 -15.60 -8.60 -0.86
CA VAL A 239 -15.26 -7.24 -0.43
C VAL A 239 -16.04 -6.89 0.83
N ALA A 240 -15.34 -6.41 1.85
CA ALA A 240 -15.98 -5.86 3.04
C ALA A 240 -16.73 -4.54 2.71
N ASN A 241 -17.98 -4.40 3.16
CA ASN A 241 -18.77 -3.19 2.89
C ASN A 241 -19.24 -2.46 4.15
N GLN A 242 -19.32 -3.15 5.31
CA GLN A 242 -19.75 -2.55 6.57
C GLN A 242 -18.97 -3.14 7.75
N VAL A 243 -18.68 -2.30 8.74
CA VAL A 243 -18.03 -2.67 10.01
C VAL A 243 -18.85 -2.10 11.15
N ASP A 244 -19.39 -2.97 11.98
CA ASP A 244 -20.18 -2.61 13.17
C ASP A 244 -19.40 -2.98 14.43
N ALA A 245 -19.14 -2.00 15.30
CA ALA A 245 -18.50 -2.26 16.58
C ALA A 245 -19.52 -2.85 17.57
N LEU A 246 -19.17 -3.98 18.19
CA LEU A 246 -20.02 -4.69 19.16
C LEU A 246 -19.63 -4.38 20.62
N GLY A 247 -18.50 -3.70 20.85
CA GLY A 247 -17.88 -3.53 22.16
C GLY A 247 -16.70 -4.48 22.35
N ASP A 248 -15.89 -4.27 23.40
CA ASP A 248 -14.75 -5.12 23.78
C ASP A 248 -13.82 -5.49 22.62
N ASP A 249 -13.45 -4.49 21.81
CA ASP A 249 -12.63 -4.62 20.60
C ASP A 249 -13.12 -5.71 19.62
N THR A 250 -14.43 -5.97 19.62
CA THR A 250 -15.10 -6.94 18.76
C THR A 250 -15.95 -6.23 17.72
N PHE A 251 -15.93 -6.74 16.49
CA PHE A 251 -16.56 -6.13 15.33
C PHE A 251 -17.28 -7.18 14.50
N ASP A 252 -18.48 -6.88 14.02
CA ASP A 252 -19.06 -7.61 12.91
C ASP A 252 -18.67 -6.90 11.61
N VAL A 253 -18.03 -7.63 10.71
CA VAL A 253 -17.71 -7.16 9.36
C VAL A 253 -18.63 -7.87 8.39
N THR A 254 -19.43 -7.10 7.66
CA THR A 254 -20.24 -7.61 6.56
C THR A 254 -19.43 -7.60 5.27
N LEU A 255 -19.42 -8.72 4.56
CA LEU A 255 -18.73 -8.90 3.29
C LEU A 255 -19.72 -9.35 2.22
N GLN A 256 -19.59 -8.78 1.04
CA GLN A 256 -20.35 -9.16 -0.15
C GLN A 256 -19.48 -10.01 -1.06
N THR A 257 -20.03 -11.12 -1.52
CA THR A 257 -19.38 -11.97 -2.52
C THR A 257 -19.85 -11.61 -3.93
N SER A 258 -19.01 -11.85 -4.92
CA SER A 258 -19.37 -11.69 -6.34
C SER A 258 -20.55 -12.58 -6.78
N ALA A 259 -20.80 -13.69 -6.05
CA ALA A 259 -21.96 -14.56 -6.24
C ALA A 259 -23.27 -14.00 -5.63
N GLY A 260 -23.23 -12.82 -4.99
CA GLY A 260 -24.39 -12.17 -4.37
C GLY A 260 -24.71 -12.65 -2.94
N SER A 261 -23.91 -13.56 -2.37
CA SER A 261 -24.05 -13.96 -0.97
C SER A 261 -23.44 -12.93 -0.03
N THR A 262 -24.08 -12.77 1.15
CA THR A 262 -23.59 -11.94 2.25
C THR A 262 -23.00 -12.83 3.34
N LEU A 263 -21.77 -12.51 3.75
CA LEU A 263 -21.09 -13.14 4.89
C LEU A 263 -20.92 -12.10 6.00
N VAL A 264 -20.97 -12.55 7.25
CA VAL A 264 -20.67 -11.75 8.43
C VAL A 264 -19.56 -12.44 9.21
N ALA A 265 -18.40 -11.79 9.27
CA ALA A 265 -17.26 -12.22 10.05
C ALA A 265 -17.20 -11.41 11.36
N THR A 266 -17.40 -12.08 12.49
CA THR A 266 -17.15 -11.49 13.81
C THR A 266 -15.64 -11.55 14.08
N VAL A 267 -14.96 -10.41 14.14
CA VAL A 267 -13.52 -10.29 14.35
C VAL A 267 -13.24 -9.58 15.66
N GLN A 268 -12.34 -10.15 16.46
CA GLN A 268 -11.82 -9.51 17.67
C GLN A 268 -10.41 -8.98 17.40
N SER A 269 -10.17 -7.72 17.78
CA SER A 269 -8.85 -7.10 17.84
C SER A 269 -8.27 -7.24 19.23
N HIS A 270 -7.00 -7.62 19.34
CA HIS A 270 -6.29 -7.68 20.61
C HIS A 270 -4.81 -7.32 20.42
N PRO A 271 -4.12 -6.80 21.44
CA PRO A 271 -2.67 -6.59 21.34
C PRO A 271 -1.92 -7.92 21.17
N ALA A 272 -0.76 -7.89 20.52
CA ALA A 272 0.18 -9.02 20.53
C ALA A 272 0.59 -9.36 21.97
N SER A 273 0.84 -10.64 22.27
CA SER A 273 1.17 -11.08 23.63
C SER A 273 2.54 -10.57 24.11
N HIS A 274 3.48 -10.38 23.19
CA HIS A 274 4.82 -9.87 23.48
C HIS A 274 5.02 -8.53 22.76
N PRO A 275 5.64 -7.54 23.43
CA PRO A 275 6.04 -6.33 22.76
C PRO A 275 7.16 -6.65 21.77
N GLN A 276 7.22 -5.92 20.67
CA GLN A 276 8.22 -6.10 19.64
C GLN A 276 8.61 -4.76 19.01
N GLN A 277 9.86 -4.65 18.58
CA GLN A 277 10.35 -3.46 17.89
C GLN A 277 9.81 -3.44 16.45
N LEU A 278 8.91 -2.51 16.13
CA LEU A 278 8.15 -2.51 14.87
C LEU A 278 8.92 -1.97 13.65
N THR A 279 9.96 -1.17 13.87
CA THR A 279 10.80 -0.60 12.80
C THR A 279 12.26 -0.66 13.22
N CYS A 280 13.19 -0.62 12.26
CA CYS A 280 14.64 -0.62 12.54
C CYS A 280 15.09 0.61 13.35
N ARG A 281 14.25 1.63 13.47
CA ARG A 281 14.54 2.88 14.18
C ARG A 281 13.62 3.16 15.36
N SER A 282 12.69 2.24 15.65
CA SER A 282 11.76 2.44 16.76
C SER A 282 12.52 2.65 18.06
N PRO A 283 12.17 3.67 18.87
CA PRO A 283 12.83 3.95 20.14
C PRO A 283 12.48 2.93 21.24
N GLY A 284 11.49 2.08 21.00
CA GLY A 284 11.03 1.06 21.94
C GLY A 284 10.21 -0.03 21.27
N GLU A 285 9.67 -0.92 22.11
CA GLU A 285 8.83 -2.03 21.70
C GLU A 285 7.35 -1.69 21.91
N GLU A 286 6.49 -2.23 21.05
CA GLU A 286 5.06 -2.00 21.08
C GLU A 286 4.31 -3.33 20.96
N HIS A 287 3.06 -3.35 21.41
CA HIS A 287 2.14 -4.47 21.20
C HIS A 287 1.25 -4.18 19.98
N PRO A 288 1.66 -4.54 18.74
CA PRO A 288 0.85 -4.27 17.57
C PRO A 288 -0.49 -5.03 17.64
N PRO A 289 -1.55 -4.51 17.02
CA PRO A 289 -2.82 -5.21 16.96
C PRO A 289 -2.69 -6.56 16.25
N ARG A 290 -3.50 -7.50 16.70
CA ARG A 290 -3.73 -8.83 16.16
C ARG A 290 -5.22 -9.01 16.00
N TYR A 291 -5.60 -9.79 15.00
CA TYR A 291 -6.99 -10.07 14.70
C TYR A 291 -7.26 -11.55 14.83
N ARG A 292 -8.45 -11.91 15.31
CA ARG A 292 -8.92 -13.27 15.39
C ARG A 292 -10.35 -13.34 14.86
N LEU A 293 -10.61 -14.30 13.98
CA LEU A 293 -11.98 -14.67 13.60
C LEU A 293 -12.64 -15.40 14.79
N VAL A 294 -13.73 -14.84 15.29
CA VAL A 294 -14.53 -15.42 16.39
C VAL A 294 -15.67 -16.27 15.83
N ALA A 295 -16.30 -15.80 14.75
CA ALA A 295 -17.36 -16.52 14.07
C ALA A 295 -17.46 -16.06 12.61
N LEU A 296 -17.84 -16.98 11.72
CA LEU A 296 -18.22 -16.68 10.35
C LEU A 296 -19.63 -17.22 10.10
N ARG A 297 -20.51 -16.38 9.54
CA ARG A 297 -21.92 -16.71 9.32
C ARG A 297 -22.35 -16.23 7.95
N SER A 298 -23.21 -17.01 7.29
CA SER A 298 -23.95 -16.53 6.12
C SER A 298 -25.22 -15.82 6.57
N ARG A 299 -25.57 -14.73 5.88
CA ARG A 299 -26.79 -13.97 6.13
C ARG A 299 -27.88 -14.32 5.13
#